data_AF-A0A6P8JU17-F1
#
_entry.id   AF-A0A6P8JU17-F1
#
_cell.length_a   1.000
_cell.length_b   1.000
_cell.length_c   1.000
_cell.angle_alpha   90.00
_cell.angle_beta   90.00
_cell.angle_gamma   90.00
#
_symmetry.space_group_name_H-M   'P 1'
#
loop_
_entity.id
_entity.type
_entity.pdbx_description
1 polymer ?
#
loop_
_entity_poly.entity_id
_entity_poly.type
_entity_poly.pdbx_seq_one_letter_code
_entity_poly.pdbx_strand_id
1 'polypeptide(L)'
;MEVDAPTAQENSDTHRQAQNYHHHSTHHQQLHQISPSDYHSEASMNFDHLQDLGASAMASSSAAGSGGGGNGGNSSYGLVDDSRALDRPFNTSERFVTILDNLDARVEKLRKDALNLQEKKDYLLMSMDLIKSNEMMQNMSEAEREEIILYIQRVSSRLATVELNVRTVRDNSQEDSLSQINVLIDGMIKMGDPVIGRQRCQLYLNACCSSSMDPSGHMDTVHEADVGPIDKKFESVLLGCTLDDQKNIKKRLQALMAYLNKQTVSH
;
A
#
# COMPACT_ATOMS: atom_id res chain seq x y z
N MET A 1 20.79 -24.27 56.83
CA MET A 1 21.80 -25.31 56.54
C MET A 1 22.76 -24.66 55.55
N GLU A 2 23.65 -23.85 56.13
CA GLU A 2 25.12 -24.05 56.16
C GLU A 2 25.73 -23.58 54.83
N VAL A 3 25.98 -22.27 54.71
CA VAL A 3 27.23 -21.52 55.03
C VAL A 3 28.43 -21.95 54.19
N ASP A 4 28.79 -21.13 53.20
CA ASP A 4 30.12 -20.54 53.20
C ASP A 4 30.18 -19.26 52.34
N ALA A 5 30.89 -18.27 52.86
CA ALA A 5 31.18 -16.98 52.26
C ALA A 5 32.71 -16.81 52.24
N PRO A 6 33.24 -15.89 51.43
CA PRO A 6 34.33 -15.09 51.98
C PRO A 6 34.17 -13.59 51.76
N THR A 7 34.80 -12.91 52.72
CA THR A 7 34.81 -11.49 53.06
C THR A 7 35.66 -10.60 52.16
N ALA A 8 35.36 -9.31 52.27
CA ALA A 8 35.95 -8.15 51.64
C ALA A 8 37.45 -7.88 51.93
N GLN A 9 38.08 -7.08 51.07
CA GLN A 9 39.10 -6.12 51.52
C GLN A 9 39.17 -4.88 50.61
N GLU A 10 39.10 -3.71 51.26
CA GLU A 10 39.23 -2.35 50.75
C GLU A 10 40.68 -1.92 50.44
N ASN A 11 40.79 -0.82 49.67
CA ASN A 11 41.76 0.31 49.68
C ASN A 11 42.20 0.63 48.24
N SER A 12 41.70 1.67 47.57
CA SER A 12 41.86 3.13 47.78
C SER A 12 43.25 3.67 47.42
N ASP A 13 43.26 4.50 46.36
CA ASP A 13 44.12 5.65 46.04
C ASP A 13 45.64 5.47 45.92
N THR A 14 46.27 5.91 44.82
CA THR A 14 46.64 7.32 44.54
C THR A 14 47.67 7.43 43.39
N HIS A 15 47.40 8.35 42.44
CA HIS A 15 48.33 9.32 41.80
C HIS A 15 49.52 8.95 40.90
N ARG A 16 49.72 9.83 39.88
CA ARG A 16 50.91 10.13 39.02
C ARG A 16 50.96 9.39 37.67
N GLN A 17 51.32 9.98 36.52
CA GLN A 17 51.69 11.35 36.12
C GLN A 17 51.79 11.36 34.58
N ALA A 18 51.55 12.52 33.96
CA ALA A 18 51.67 12.83 32.54
C ALA A 18 53.07 12.58 31.95
N GLN A 19 53.17 12.30 30.64
CA GLN A 19 53.90 13.12 29.64
C GLN A 19 54.03 12.45 28.25
N ASN A 20 53.68 13.23 27.22
CA ASN A 20 54.27 13.41 25.88
C ASN A 20 55.04 12.27 25.19
N TYR A 21 54.67 11.98 23.93
CA TYR A 21 55.60 11.99 22.80
C TYR A 21 54.95 12.49 21.50
N HIS A 22 55.62 13.45 20.87
CA HIS A 22 55.39 14.08 19.57
C HIS A 22 56.24 13.36 18.49
N HIS A 23 55.71 13.18 17.26
CA HIS A 23 56.43 13.16 15.96
C HIS A 23 55.37 13.09 14.85
N HIS A 24 55.02 14.16 14.12
CA HIS A 24 55.73 14.78 12.98
C HIS A 24 56.08 13.82 11.83
N SER A 25 55.32 13.89 10.73
CA SER A 25 55.89 13.86 9.37
C SER A 25 54.88 14.34 8.32
N THR A 26 55.13 15.53 7.78
CA THR A 26 54.59 16.07 6.54
C THR A 26 55.57 15.77 5.40
N HIS A 27 55.09 15.27 4.25
CA HIS A 27 55.80 15.39 2.97
C HIS A 27 54.84 15.39 1.76
N HIS A 28 54.89 16.53 1.03
CA HIS A 28 54.74 16.81 -0.42
C HIS A 28 53.99 15.84 -1.38
N GLN A 29 52.99 16.32 -2.14
CA GLN A 29 53.04 16.81 -3.56
C GLN A 29 53.06 15.64 -4.56
N GLN A 30 52.19 15.51 -5.58
CA GLN A 30 51.99 16.42 -6.70
C GLN A 30 50.88 15.89 -7.63
N LEU A 31 50.24 16.84 -8.33
CA LEU A 31 49.31 16.70 -9.45
C LEU A 31 49.59 15.56 -10.44
N HIS A 32 48.54 14.85 -10.84
CA HIS A 32 48.37 14.39 -12.22
C HIS A 32 46.92 14.62 -12.70
N GLN A 33 46.79 15.54 -13.65
CA GLN A 33 45.62 15.69 -14.51
C GLN A 33 45.63 14.55 -15.54
N ILE A 34 44.52 13.82 -15.67
CA ILE A 34 44.14 13.15 -16.92
C ILE A 34 42.62 13.27 -17.06
N SER A 35 42.19 13.73 -18.23
CA SER A 35 40.82 13.78 -18.75
C SER A 35 40.96 13.60 -20.27
N PRO A 36 39.91 13.30 -21.06
CA PRO A 36 38.79 12.36 -20.88
C PRO A 36 38.63 11.45 -22.13
N SER A 37 38.25 10.18 -21.99
CA SER A 37 37.50 9.46 -23.05
C SER A 37 37.03 8.07 -22.62
N ASP A 38 35.79 7.77 -23.00
CA ASP A 38 35.21 6.44 -23.21
C ASP A 38 34.89 5.56 -22.00
N TYR A 39 33.73 5.85 -21.37
CA TYR A 39 32.76 4.80 -21.02
C TYR A 39 31.33 5.34 -21.19
N HIS A 40 30.79 5.19 -22.40
CA HIS A 40 29.36 5.10 -22.62
C HIS A 40 28.99 3.61 -22.66
N SER A 41 28.24 3.12 -21.68
CA SER A 41 27.13 2.17 -21.89
C SER A 41 26.38 1.85 -20.59
N GLU A 42 25.11 2.26 -20.62
CA GLU A 42 23.94 1.49 -20.18
C GLU A 42 23.75 1.14 -18.69
N ALA A 43 23.26 2.13 -17.93
CA ALA A 43 22.25 1.89 -16.89
C ALA A 43 21.45 3.19 -16.62
N SER A 44 20.73 3.68 -17.64
CA SER A 44 19.75 4.75 -17.46
C SER A 44 18.52 4.18 -16.76
N MET A 45 18.53 4.10 -15.44
CA MET A 45 17.31 3.86 -14.66
C MET A 45 16.46 5.14 -14.70
N ASN A 46 15.39 5.09 -15.50
CA ASN A 46 14.40 6.17 -15.65
C ASN A 46 13.88 6.65 -14.29
N PHE A 47 14.19 7.91 -13.96
CA PHE A 47 13.76 8.60 -12.74
C PHE A 47 12.54 9.52 -13.03
N ASP A 48 11.66 9.09 -13.94
CA ASP A 48 10.56 9.94 -14.46
C ASP A 48 9.21 9.80 -13.72
N HIS A 49 9.15 9.06 -12.61
CA HIS A 49 7.89 8.91 -11.85
C HIS A 49 7.65 9.97 -10.77
N LEU A 50 8.45 11.04 -10.73
CA LEU A 50 8.34 12.11 -9.71
C LEU A 50 7.54 13.36 -10.13
N GLN A 51 6.98 13.40 -11.34
CA GLN A 51 6.22 14.58 -11.81
C GLN A 51 4.69 14.50 -11.64
N ASP A 52 4.10 13.34 -11.35
CA ASP A 52 2.64 13.17 -11.47
C ASP A 52 1.84 13.44 -10.19
N LEU A 53 2.47 13.97 -9.13
CA LEU A 53 1.80 14.30 -7.85
C LEU A 53 1.56 15.80 -7.63
N GLY A 54 1.83 16.65 -8.64
CA GLY A 54 1.72 18.11 -8.54
C GLY A 54 0.44 18.76 -9.12
N ALA A 55 -0.43 18.02 -9.79
CA ALA A 55 -1.43 18.62 -10.69
C ALA A 55 -2.92 18.50 -10.27
N SER A 56 -3.25 18.09 -9.05
CA SER A 56 -4.67 17.90 -8.63
C SER A 56 -5.18 18.83 -7.53
N ALA A 57 -4.52 19.98 -7.32
CA ALA A 57 -4.88 20.88 -6.22
C ALA A 57 -5.29 22.30 -6.65
N MET A 58 -5.83 22.56 -7.85
CA MET A 58 -6.39 23.90 -8.14
C MET A 58 -7.44 23.83 -9.27
N ALA A 59 -8.72 23.61 -8.95
CA ALA A 59 -9.87 24.06 -9.77
C ALA A 59 -11.19 23.65 -9.12
N SER A 60 -11.62 24.38 -8.09
CA SER A 60 -13.01 24.37 -7.63
C SER A 60 -13.31 25.65 -6.86
N SER A 61 -13.65 26.73 -7.58
CA SER A 61 -14.59 27.76 -7.08
C SER A 61 -14.83 28.88 -8.10
N SER A 62 -16.11 29.27 -8.22
CA SER A 62 -16.69 30.51 -8.80
C SER A 62 -16.79 30.57 -10.34
N ALA A 63 -17.83 31.11 -10.99
CA ALA A 63 -18.99 31.88 -10.57
C ALA A 63 -20.14 31.77 -11.60
N ALA A 64 -21.33 32.17 -11.18
CA ALA A 64 -22.58 32.22 -11.94
C ALA A 64 -22.75 33.48 -12.82
N GLY A 65 -23.68 33.38 -13.78
CA GLY A 65 -24.35 34.48 -14.53
C GLY A 65 -24.09 34.40 -16.05
N SER A 66 -25.00 34.66 -17.00
CA SER A 66 -26.42 35.02 -17.06
C SER A 66 -26.86 34.90 -18.54
N GLY A 67 -28.16 34.66 -18.84
CA GLY A 67 -28.83 35.30 -19.98
C GLY A 67 -29.61 34.46 -21.01
N GLY A 68 -30.94 34.75 -21.10
CA GLY A 68 -31.82 34.63 -22.28
C GLY A 68 -32.55 33.29 -22.44
N GLY A 69 -33.87 33.15 -22.25
CA GLY A 69 -35.02 33.78 -22.96
C GLY A 69 -35.71 32.67 -23.79
N GLY A 70 -37.02 32.45 -23.89
CA GLY A 70 -38.24 32.97 -23.29
C GLY A 70 -39.44 32.13 -23.81
N ASN A 71 -40.63 32.46 -23.29
CA ASN A 71 -41.96 32.33 -23.90
C ASN A 71 -42.81 31.04 -23.74
N GLY A 72 -43.97 31.22 -23.08
CA GLY A 72 -45.26 30.72 -23.59
C GLY A 72 -46.06 29.77 -22.67
N GLY A 73 -47.25 30.20 -22.24
CA GLY A 73 -48.37 29.26 -22.01
C GLY A 73 -49.12 29.30 -20.67
N ASN A 74 -49.89 30.37 -20.46
CA ASN A 74 -51.21 30.43 -19.81
C ASN A 74 -51.78 29.15 -19.14
N SER A 75 -51.99 29.16 -17.81
CA SER A 75 -53.10 28.43 -17.16
C SER A 75 -53.42 28.93 -15.75
N SER A 76 -54.61 29.54 -15.66
CA SER A 76 -55.63 29.42 -14.61
C SER A 76 -55.19 29.39 -13.13
N TYR A 77 -55.46 30.51 -12.48
CA TYR A 77 -55.43 30.81 -11.05
C TYR A 77 -56.41 29.91 -10.27
N GLY A 78 -55.87 28.89 -9.60
CA GLY A 78 -56.45 28.26 -8.42
C GLY A 78 -55.58 28.59 -7.22
N LEU A 79 -55.93 29.66 -6.49
CA LEU A 79 -55.33 30.01 -5.20
C LEU A 79 -55.71 28.95 -4.17
N VAL A 80 -54.90 27.90 -4.08
CA VAL A 80 -54.80 27.10 -2.86
C VAL A 80 -53.81 27.81 -1.95
N ASP A 81 -54.31 28.21 -0.79
CA ASP A 81 -53.59 28.83 0.30
C ASP A 81 -52.49 27.88 0.81
N ASP A 82 -51.28 28.04 0.29
CA ASP A 82 -50.05 27.30 0.67
C ASP A 82 -49.44 27.82 2.00
N SER A 83 -50.21 28.54 2.82
CA SER A 83 -49.73 29.10 4.09
C SER A 83 -49.56 28.06 5.20
N ARG A 84 -49.60 26.76 4.90
CA ARG A 84 -49.39 25.66 5.87
C ARG A 84 -48.21 24.74 5.52
N ALA A 85 -47.46 25.02 4.44
CA ALA A 85 -46.31 24.21 4.04
C ALA A 85 -44.99 24.57 4.77
N LEU A 86 -44.97 25.64 5.57
CA LEU A 86 -43.75 26.18 6.19
C LEU A 86 -43.38 25.58 7.56
N ASP A 87 -44.09 24.54 8.03
CA ASP A 87 -43.85 23.95 9.35
C ASP A 87 -43.70 22.42 9.33
N ARG A 88 -43.20 21.86 8.22
CA ARG A 88 -42.55 20.55 8.32
C ARG A 88 -41.22 20.80 9.02
N PRO A 89 -41.01 20.32 10.27
CA PRO A 89 -39.76 20.53 10.95
C PRO A 89 -38.65 20.04 10.03
N PHE A 90 -37.69 20.91 9.70
CA PHE A 90 -36.42 20.48 9.11
C PHE A 90 -36.01 19.24 9.89
N ASN A 91 -36.07 18.10 9.22
CA ASN A 91 -35.89 16.79 9.80
C ASN A 91 -34.44 16.71 10.24
N THR A 92 -34.23 17.14 11.47
CA THR A 92 -32.93 17.27 12.10
C THR A 92 -32.17 15.94 12.03
N SER A 93 -32.90 14.82 12.04
CA SER A 93 -32.42 13.48 11.73
C SER A 93 -31.78 13.33 10.35
N GLU A 94 -32.37 13.84 9.26
CA GLU A 94 -31.77 13.79 7.91
C GLU A 94 -30.47 14.61 7.86
N ARG A 95 -30.45 15.79 8.48
CA ARG A 95 -29.22 16.59 8.60
C ARG A 95 -28.12 15.83 9.33
N PHE A 96 -28.45 15.13 10.42
CA PHE A 96 -27.48 14.30 11.13
C PHE A 96 -27.02 13.10 10.31
N VAL A 97 -27.93 12.43 9.58
CA VAL A 97 -27.56 11.34 8.65
C VAL A 97 -26.59 11.83 7.60
N THR A 98 -26.85 12.96 6.94
CA THR A 98 -25.91 13.52 5.94
C THR A 98 -24.55 13.87 6.53
N ILE A 99 -24.50 14.37 7.77
CA ILE A 99 -23.22 14.63 8.45
C ILE A 99 -22.49 13.31 8.74
N LEU A 100 -23.19 12.28 9.18
CA LEU A 100 -22.62 10.95 9.44
C LEU A 100 -22.09 10.32 8.15
N ASP A 101 -22.83 10.39 7.04
CA ASP A 101 -22.39 9.89 5.74
C ASP A 101 -21.12 10.63 5.27
N ASN A 102 -21.03 11.95 5.49
CA ASN A 102 -19.83 12.72 5.18
C ASN A 102 -18.64 12.31 6.04
N LEU A 103 -18.86 12.04 7.33
CA LEU A 103 -17.82 11.53 8.23
C LEU A 103 -17.35 10.14 7.82
N ASP A 104 -18.27 9.25 7.45
CA ASP A 104 -17.97 7.89 6.99
C ASP A 104 -17.11 7.93 5.71
N ALA A 105 -17.49 8.74 4.72
CA ALA A 105 -16.69 8.95 3.51
C ALA A 105 -15.28 9.48 3.81
N ARG A 106 -15.14 10.34 4.83
CA ARG A 106 -13.83 10.85 5.27
C ARG A 106 -13.00 9.79 5.99
N VAL A 107 -13.63 8.91 6.77
CA VAL A 107 -12.97 7.75 7.39
C VAL A 107 -12.48 6.79 6.32
N GLU A 108 -13.29 6.50 5.30
CA GLU A 108 -12.88 5.61 4.21
C GLU A 108 -11.73 6.20 3.39
N LYS A 109 -11.75 7.51 3.12
CA LYS A 109 -10.61 8.20 2.52
C LYS A 109 -9.35 8.08 3.39
N LEU A 110 -9.47 8.31 4.70
CA LEU A 110 -8.34 8.17 5.64
C LEU A 110 -7.78 6.74 5.65
N ARG A 111 -8.65 5.72 5.62
CA ARG A 111 -8.24 4.30 5.53
C ARG A 111 -7.44 4.05 4.25
N LYS A 112 -7.92 4.53 3.11
CA LYS A 112 -7.22 4.42 1.82
C LYS A 112 -5.86 5.13 1.83
N ASP A 113 -5.81 6.35 2.36
CA ASP A 113 -4.57 7.13 2.47
C ASP A 113 -3.55 6.42 3.38
N ALA A 114 -4.00 5.85 4.50
CA ALA A 114 -3.15 5.07 5.41
C ALA A 114 -2.63 3.76 4.78
N LEU A 115 -3.44 3.05 4.01
CA LEU A 115 -3.00 1.88 3.23
C LEU A 115 -1.93 2.27 2.21
N ASN A 116 -2.08 3.39 1.51
CA ASN A 116 -1.08 3.86 0.57
C ASN A 116 0.24 4.25 1.27
N LEU A 117 0.18 4.84 2.46
CA LEU A 117 1.38 5.09 3.27
C LEU A 117 2.05 3.79 3.73
N GLN A 118 1.27 2.74 4.01
CA GLN A 118 1.80 1.43 4.34
C GLN A 118 2.55 0.80 3.15
N GLU A 119 1.97 0.85 1.94
CA GLU A 119 2.63 0.40 0.71
C GLU A 119 3.95 1.16 0.46
N LYS A 120 3.97 2.48 0.69
CA LYS A 120 5.19 3.29 0.58
C LYS A 120 6.27 2.89 1.60
N LYS A 121 5.87 2.56 2.84
CA LYS A 121 6.78 2.04 3.86
C LYS A 121 7.38 0.70 3.42
N ASP A 122 6.56 -0.21 2.92
CA ASP A 122 7.00 -1.52 2.44
C ASP A 122 7.94 -1.40 1.23
N TYR A 123 7.67 -0.47 0.32
CA TYR A 123 8.55 -0.15 -0.81
C TYR A 123 9.94 0.33 -0.35
N LEU A 124 10.00 1.21 0.65
CA LEU A 124 11.27 1.70 1.20
C LEU A 124 12.06 0.58 1.88
N LEU A 125 11.39 -0.31 2.63
CA LEU A 125 12.01 -1.49 3.22
C LEU A 125 12.61 -2.39 2.13
N MET A 126 11.81 -2.71 1.10
CA MET A 126 12.25 -3.53 -0.01
C MET A 126 13.44 -2.89 -0.76
N SER A 127 13.41 -1.57 -0.97
CA SER A 127 14.51 -0.85 -1.61
C SER A 127 15.82 -0.96 -0.83
N MET A 128 15.77 -0.86 0.51
CA MET A 128 16.95 -1.07 1.35
C MET A 128 17.48 -2.49 1.27
N ASP A 129 16.60 -3.50 1.22
CA ASP A 129 17.02 -4.89 1.09
C ASP A 129 17.63 -5.18 -0.29
N LEU A 130 17.11 -4.58 -1.35
CA LEU A 130 17.71 -4.64 -2.69
C LEU A 130 19.13 -4.09 -2.71
N ILE A 131 19.37 -2.95 -2.04
CA ILE A 131 20.72 -2.38 -1.90
C ILE A 131 21.63 -3.36 -1.15
N LYS A 132 21.19 -3.92 -0.01
CA LYS A 132 21.99 -4.90 0.76
C LYS A 132 22.34 -6.14 -0.07
N SER A 133 21.43 -6.60 -0.91
CA SER A 133 21.62 -7.79 -1.76
C SER A 133 22.39 -7.52 -3.06
N ASN A 134 22.70 -6.26 -3.36
CA ASN A 134 23.31 -5.89 -4.62
C ASN A 134 24.73 -6.50 -4.75
N GLU A 135 25.05 -7.08 -5.91
CA GLU A 135 26.36 -7.70 -6.16
C GLU A 135 27.52 -6.70 -6.01
N MET A 136 27.32 -5.41 -6.30
CA MET A 136 28.35 -4.39 -6.09
C MET A 136 28.76 -4.30 -4.62
N MET A 137 27.84 -4.51 -3.66
CA MET A 137 28.17 -4.56 -2.24
C MET A 137 29.17 -5.68 -1.93
N GLN A 138 29.16 -6.78 -2.71
CA GLN A 138 30.08 -7.90 -2.53
C GLN A 138 31.49 -7.59 -3.02
N ASN A 139 31.62 -6.64 -3.95
CA ASN A 139 32.90 -6.25 -4.54
C ASN A 139 33.58 -5.09 -3.79
N MET A 140 32.89 -4.48 -2.83
CA MET A 140 33.44 -3.42 -1.99
C MET A 140 34.33 -3.98 -0.88
N SER A 141 35.27 -3.15 -0.41
CA SER A 141 36.06 -3.46 0.79
C SER A 141 35.16 -3.60 2.02
N GLU A 142 35.66 -4.29 3.04
CA GLU A 142 34.92 -4.51 4.29
C GLU A 142 34.51 -3.19 4.96
N ALA A 143 35.43 -2.21 5.00
CA ALA A 143 35.19 -0.92 5.62
C ALA A 143 34.09 -0.11 4.89
N GLU A 144 34.13 -0.06 3.55
CA GLU A 144 33.11 0.67 2.77
C GLU A 144 31.74 -0.01 2.86
N ARG A 145 31.73 -1.35 2.87
CA ARG A 145 30.50 -2.14 3.03
C ARG A 145 29.88 -1.90 4.40
N GLU A 146 30.68 -1.89 5.46
CA GLU A 146 30.23 -1.64 6.83
C GLU A 146 29.62 -0.23 6.95
N GLU A 147 30.26 0.78 6.38
CA GLU A 147 29.74 2.15 6.37
C GLU A 147 28.35 2.23 5.72
N ILE A 148 28.17 1.58 4.55
CA ILE A 148 26.88 1.53 3.88
C ILE A 148 25.84 0.78 4.72
N ILE A 149 26.21 -0.36 5.32
CA ILE A 149 25.30 -1.13 6.18
C ILE A 149 24.84 -0.28 7.37
N LEU A 150 25.74 0.45 8.02
CA LEU A 150 25.40 1.37 9.12
C LEU A 150 24.44 2.48 8.64
N TYR A 151 24.65 3.01 7.44
CA TYR A 151 23.74 4.00 6.87
C TYR A 151 22.34 3.42 6.60
N ILE A 152 22.26 2.21 6.04
CA ILE A 152 20.99 1.50 5.82
C ILE A 152 20.29 1.21 7.15
N GLN A 153 21.02 0.78 8.18
CA GLN A 153 20.46 0.58 9.52
C GLN A 153 19.88 1.89 10.06
N ARG A 154 20.59 3.02 9.93
CA ARG A 154 20.10 4.33 10.36
C ARG A 154 18.80 4.72 9.66
N VAL A 155 18.71 4.52 8.34
CA VAL A 155 17.49 4.78 7.57
C VAL A 155 16.37 3.84 8.01
N SER A 156 16.66 2.56 8.22
CA SER A 156 15.72 1.55 8.70
C SER A 156 15.15 1.93 10.07
N SER A 157 15.98 2.36 11.02
CA SER A 157 15.54 2.81 12.34
C SER A 157 14.63 4.03 12.27
N ARG A 158 14.89 4.97 11.35
CA ARG A 158 14.01 6.13 11.14
C ARG A 158 12.67 5.70 10.55
N LEU A 159 12.69 4.80 9.56
CA LEU A 159 11.46 4.28 8.95
C LEU A 159 10.63 3.45 9.94
N ALA A 160 11.27 2.78 10.90
CA ALA A 160 10.60 2.02 11.95
C ALA A 160 9.70 2.88 12.85
N THR A 161 9.98 4.18 12.97
CA THR A 161 9.13 5.13 13.72
C THR A 161 7.78 5.43 13.05
N VAL A 162 7.62 5.06 11.77
CA VAL A 162 6.35 5.21 11.04
C VAL A 162 5.49 3.98 11.34
N GLU A 163 4.62 4.08 12.33
CA GLU A 163 3.68 3.02 12.72
C GLU A 163 2.30 3.26 12.11
N LEU A 164 1.83 2.29 11.32
CA LEU A 164 0.51 2.32 10.66
C LEU A 164 -0.20 1.00 10.99
N ASN A 165 -1.44 1.08 11.43
CA ASN A 165 -2.26 -0.08 11.75
C ASN A 165 -3.66 0.11 11.16
N VAL A 166 -3.84 -0.29 9.91
CA VAL A 166 -5.14 -0.36 9.25
C VAL A 166 -5.59 -1.81 9.28
N ARG A 167 -6.73 -2.09 9.92
CA ARG A 167 -7.29 -3.44 10.01
C ARG A 167 -8.60 -3.53 9.27
N THR A 168 -8.80 -4.66 8.61
CA THR A 168 -10.12 -5.13 8.19
C THR A 168 -10.75 -5.80 9.40
N VAL A 169 -11.85 -5.24 9.90
CA VAL A 169 -12.60 -5.84 11.01
C VAL A 169 -13.41 -6.99 10.43
N ARG A 170 -13.29 -8.17 11.03
CA ARG A 170 -14.00 -9.38 10.61
C ARG A 170 -14.72 -10.01 11.80
N ASP A 171 -15.84 -10.66 11.52
CA ASP A 171 -16.42 -11.63 12.42
C ASP A 171 -15.83 -13.04 12.20
N ASN A 172 -16.19 -14.00 13.06
CA ASN A 172 -15.67 -15.37 12.98
C ASN A 172 -16.05 -16.04 11.64
N SER A 173 -17.24 -15.77 11.10
CA SER A 173 -17.67 -16.36 9.83
C SER A 173 -16.84 -15.84 8.66
N GLN A 174 -16.52 -14.55 8.67
CA GLN A 174 -15.68 -13.91 7.65
C GLN A 174 -14.24 -14.41 7.70
N GLU A 175 -13.68 -14.61 8.90
CA GLU A 175 -12.36 -15.23 9.08
C GLU A 175 -12.34 -16.69 8.58
N ASP A 176 -13.37 -17.48 8.88
CA ASP A 176 -13.51 -18.85 8.40
C ASP A 176 -13.60 -18.91 6.87
N SER A 177 -14.38 -18.01 6.25
CA SER A 177 -14.46 -17.86 4.80
C SER A 177 -13.11 -17.49 4.20
N LEU A 178 -12.38 -16.52 4.77
CA LEU A 178 -11.06 -16.12 4.28
C LEU A 178 -10.04 -17.27 4.39
N SER A 179 -10.07 -18.01 5.49
CA SER A 179 -9.25 -19.22 5.69
C SER A 179 -9.54 -20.27 4.61
N GLN A 180 -10.82 -20.52 4.31
CA GLN A 180 -11.22 -21.45 3.25
C GLN A 180 -10.77 -20.99 1.86
N ILE A 181 -10.84 -19.68 1.55
CA ILE A 181 -10.28 -19.13 0.30
C ILE A 181 -8.78 -19.43 0.20
N ASN A 182 -8.03 -19.19 1.27
CA ASN A 182 -6.60 -19.45 1.29
C ASN A 182 -6.29 -20.93 1.03
N VAL A 183 -7.04 -21.85 1.64
CA VAL A 183 -6.91 -23.29 1.40
C VAL A 183 -7.17 -23.65 -0.07
N LEU A 184 -8.16 -23.05 -0.72
CA LEU A 184 -8.48 -23.28 -2.13
C LEU A 184 -7.35 -22.79 -3.06
N ILE A 185 -6.82 -21.59 -2.79
CA ILE A 185 -5.69 -21.02 -3.55
C ILE A 185 -4.43 -21.86 -3.36
N ASP A 186 -4.11 -22.23 -2.11
CA ASP A 186 -2.93 -23.03 -1.82
C ASP A 186 -3.04 -24.45 -2.40
N GLY A 187 -4.24 -25.03 -2.41
CA GLY A 187 -4.51 -26.31 -3.06
C GLY A 187 -4.19 -26.26 -4.56
N MET A 188 -4.59 -25.18 -5.25
CA MET A 188 -4.27 -24.95 -6.66
C MET A 188 -2.75 -24.85 -6.88
N ILE A 189 -2.04 -24.08 -6.05
CA ILE A 189 -0.57 -23.91 -6.16
C ILE A 189 0.17 -25.24 -5.92
N LYS A 190 -0.26 -26.01 -4.91
CA LYS A 190 0.38 -27.28 -4.52
C LYS A 190 0.24 -28.39 -5.56
N MET A 191 -0.73 -28.31 -6.49
CA MET A 191 -0.85 -29.32 -7.55
C MET A 191 0.35 -29.33 -8.51
N GLY A 192 1.12 -28.23 -8.59
CA GLY A 192 2.37 -28.17 -9.33
C GLY A 192 2.26 -28.19 -10.86
N ASP A 193 1.08 -28.48 -11.41
CA ASP A 193 0.81 -28.38 -12.85
C ASP A 193 0.46 -26.94 -13.23
N PRO A 194 1.29 -26.26 -14.05
CA PRO A 194 1.08 -24.86 -14.41
C PRO A 194 -0.13 -24.66 -15.34
N VAL A 195 -0.52 -25.66 -16.14
CA VAL A 195 -1.67 -25.58 -17.05
C VAL A 195 -2.97 -25.72 -16.25
N ILE A 196 -3.05 -26.71 -15.37
CA ILE A 196 -4.21 -26.90 -14.50
C ILE A 196 -4.32 -25.74 -13.50
N GLY A 197 -3.18 -25.29 -12.96
CA GLY A 197 -3.10 -24.12 -12.08
C GLY A 197 -3.64 -22.87 -12.77
N ARG A 198 -3.23 -22.59 -14.02
CA ARG A 198 -3.74 -21.48 -14.83
C ARG A 198 -5.25 -21.58 -15.03
N GLN A 199 -5.75 -22.76 -15.42
CA GLN A 199 -7.19 -22.96 -15.65
C GLN A 199 -8.01 -22.71 -14.37
N ARG A 200 -7.60 -23.27 -13.22
CA ARG A 200 -8.28 -23.04 -11.94
C ARG A 200 -8.20 -21.58 -11.49
N CYS A 201 -7.06 -20.93 -11.68
CA CYS A 201 -6.89 -19.52 -11.37
C CYS A 201 -7.86 -18.66 -12.19
N GLN A 202 -8.14 -19.03 -13.45
CA GLN A 202 -9.12 -18.34 -14.28
C GLN A 202 -10.54 -18.52 -13.75
N LEU A 203 -10.92 -19.72 -13.34
CA LEU A 203 -12.24 -19.97 -12.73
C LEU A 203 -12.45 -19.14 -11.46
N TYR A 204 -11.40 -19.00 -10.64
CA TYR A 204 -11.43 -18.17 -9.43
C TYR A 204 -11.49 -16.68 -9.75
N LEU A 205 -10.75 -16.21 -10.76
CA LEU A 205 -10.84 -14.82 -11.22
C LEU A 205 -12.22 -14.47 -11.74
N ASN A 206 -12.86 -15.38 -12.47
CA ASN A 206 -14.21 -15.19 -12.98
C ASN A 206 -15.23 -15.05 -11.83
N ALA A 207 -15.10 -15.84 -10.75
CA ALA A 207 -15.90 -15.70 -9.53
C ALA A 207 -15.64 -14.38 -8.77
N CYS A 208 -14.47 -13.74 -8.96
CA CYS A 208 -14.18 -12.41 -8.41
C CYS A 208 -14.79 -11.27 -9.24
N CYS A 209 -15.34 -11.57 -10.42
CA CYS A 209 -16.03 -10.60 -11.27
C CYS A 209 -17.54 -10.59 -11.02
N SER A 210 -18.14 -11.74 -10.65
CA SER A 210 -19.56 -11.81 -10.26
C SER A 210 -19.86 -11.15 -8.91
N SER A 211 -18.84 -10.87 -8.10
CA SER A 211 -18.96 -10.33 -6.74
C SER A 211 -18.71 -8.81 -6.62
N SER A 212 -18.27 -8.12 -7.69
CA SER A 212 -18.02 -6.68 -7.63
C SER A 212 -19.28 -5.87 -7.88
N MET A 213 -19.80 -5.20 -6.83
CA MET A 213 -20.80 -4.14 -6.95
C MET A 213 -20.12 -2.79 -7.25
N ASP A 214 -20.67 -1.99 -8.18
CA ASP A 214 -20.26 -0.59 -8.38
C ASP A 214 -20.65 0.24 -7.14
N PRO A 215 -19.84 1.23 -6.68
CA PRO A 215 -20.25 2.24 -5.69
C PRO A 215 -21.60 2.93 -5.94
N SER A 216 -22.16 2.88 -7.16
CA SER A 216 -23.54 3.33 -7.45
C SER A 216 -24.65 2.36 -7.02
N GLY A 217 -24.30 1.20 -6.44
CA GLY A 217 -25.25 0.15 -6.08
C GLY A 217 -25.84 -0.57 -7.30
N HIS A 218 -25.32 -0.32 -8.51
CA HIS A 218 -25.65 -1.11 -9.68
C HIS A 218 -24.76 -2.36 -9.65
N MET A 219 -25.37 -3.54 -9.73
CA MET A 219 -24.63 -4.72 -10.12
C MET A 219 -24.11 -4.40 -11.52
N ASP A 220 -22.79 -4.40 -11.72
CA ASP A 220 -22.24 -4.37 -13.06
C ASP A 220 -22.70 -5.69 -13.70
N THR A 221 -23.87 -5.65 -14.35
CA THR A 221 -24.41 -6.78 -15.10
C THR A 221 -23.56 -6.94 -16.33
N VAL A 222 -22.29 -7.32 -16.15
CA VAL A 222 -21.62 -8.14 -17.14
C VAL A 222 -22.53 -9.35 -17.26
N HIS A 223 -23.20 -9.46 -18.42
CA HIS A 223 -24.07 -10.59 -18.71
C HIS A 223 -23.33 -11.87 -18.31
N GLU A 224 -23.96 -12.78 -17.55
CA GLU A 224 -23.36 -14.09 -17.21
C GLU A 224 -22.90 -14.87 -18.47
N ALA A 225 -23.36 -14.47 -19.66
CA ALA A 225 -22.94 -14.99 -20.94
C ALA A 225 -21.54 -14.56 -21.41
N ASP A 226 -20.93 -13.50 -20.84
CA ASP A 226 -19.63 -12.96 -21.29
C ASP A 226 -18.47 -13.33 -20.34
N VAL A 227 -18.79 -13.77 -19.11
CA VAL A 227 -17.82 -14.33 -18.17
C VAL A 227 -17.75 -15.84 -18.40
N GLY A 228 -16.56 -16.36 -18.69
CA GLY A 228 -16.35 -17.81 -18.83
C GLY A 228 -16.74 -18.61 -17.58
N PRO A 229 -16.59 -19.95 -17.58
CA PRO A 229 -17.02 -20.79 -16.46
C PRO A 229 -16.44 -20.30 -15.12
N ILE A 230 -17.22 -20.46 -14.04
CA ILE A 230 -16.85 -20.02 -12.69
C ILE A 230 -16.86 -21.18 -11.71
N ASP A 231 -16.00 -21.13 -10.70
CA ASP A 231 -16.03 -22.10 -9.60
C ASP A 231 -17.04 -21.66 -8.55
N LYS A 232 -18.22 -22.29 -8.55
CA LYS A 232 -19.33 -21.96 -7.64
C LYS A 232 -18.99 -22.19 -6.16
N LYS A 233 -18.09 -23.13 -5.85
CA LYS A 233 -17.63 -23.35 -4.47
C LYS A 233 -16.76 -22.17 -4.03
N PHE A 234 -15.82 -21.75 -4.87
CA PHE A 234 -14.99 -20.59 -4.60
C PHE A 234 -15.82 -19.31 -4.46
N GLU A 235 -16.76 -19.07 -5.39
CA GLU A 235 -17.70 -17.94 -5.34
C GLU A 235 -18.47 -17.89 -4.02
N SER A 236 -19.08 -19.01 -3.61
CA SER A 236 -19.86 -19.07 -2.38
C SER A 236 -19.02 -18.74 -1.14
N VAL A 237 -17.76 -19.18 -1.08
CA VAL A 237 -16.87 -18.88 0.05
C VAL A 237 -16.41 -17.42 -0.02
N LEU A 238 -16.14 -16.91 -1.22
CA LEU A 238 -15.69 -15.54 -1.47
C LEU A 238 -16.73 -14.51 -1.02
N LEU A 239 -18.01 -14.76 -1.29
CA LEU A 239 -19.12 -13.90 -0.84
C LEU A 239 -19.25 -13.82 0.68
N GLY A 240 -18.72 -14.81 1.42
CA GLY A 240 -18.64 -14.76 2.88
C GLY A 240 -17.50 -13.90 3.43
N CYS A 241 -16.58 -13.42 2.56
CA CYS A 241 -15.49 -12.52 2.96
C CYS A 241 -15.92 -11.05 2.94
N THR A 242 -15.18 -10.18 3.62
CA THR A 242 -15.40 -8.72 3.51
C THR A 242 -15.10 -8.22 2.09
N LEU A 243 -15.68 -7.07 1.70
CA LEU A 243 -15.40 -6.46 0.40
C LEU A 243 -13.91 -6.13 0.21
N ASP A 244 -13.21 -5.76 1.29
CA ASP A 244 -11.76 -5.51 1.26
C ASP A 244 -10.99 -6.79 0.94
N ASP A 245 -11.37 -7.91 1.56
CA ASP A 245 -10.76 -9.21 1.28
C ASP A 245 -11.02 -9.66 -0.16
N GLN A 246 -12.26 -9.53 -0.64
CA GLN A 246 -12.60 -9.90 -2.02
C GLN A 246 -11.74 -9.14 -3.04
N LYS A 247 -11.51 -7.84 -2.82
CA LYS A 247 -10.59 -7.02 -3.64
C LYS A 247 -9.14 -7.51 -3.53
N ASN A 248 -8.67 -7.82 -2.33
CA ASN A 248 -7.29 -8.30 -2.11
C ASN A 248 -7.06 -9.69 -2.70
N ILE A 249 -8.03 -10.61 -2.57
CA ILE A 249 -8.02 -11.94 -3.18
C ILE A 249 -7.96 -11.82 -4.70
N LYS A 250 -8.78 -10.95 -5.31
CA LYS A 250 -8.75 -10.68 -6.75
C LYS A 250 -7.36 -10.22 -7.20
N LYS A 251 -6.75 -9.25 -6.51
CA LYS A 251 -5.37 -8.78 -6.79
C LYS A 251 -4.36 -9.92 -6.68
N ARG A 252 -4.44 -10.75 -5.63
CA ARG A 252 -3.57 -11.92 -5.44
C ARG A 252 -3.70 -12.91 -6.61
N LEU A 253 -4.92 -13.21 -7.03
CA LEU A 253 -5.18 -14.10 -8.16
C LEU A 253 -4.67 -13.53 -9.49
N GLN A 254 -4.80 -12.21 -9.72
CA GLN A 254 -4.26 -11.56 -10.91
C GLN A 254 -2.73 -11.68 -10.98
N ALA A 255 -2.03 -11.48 -9.85
CA ALA A 255 -0.59 -11.66 -9.77
C ALA A 255 -0.18 -13.13 -10.01
N LEU A 256 -0.91 -14.08 -9.41
CA LEU A 256 -0.69 -15.52 -9.63
C LEU A 256 -0.93 -15.91 -11.10
N MET A 257 -1.98 -15.40 -11.73
CA MET A 257 -2.26 -15.64 -13.15
C MET A 257 -1.12 -15.13 -14.03
N ALA A 258 -0.60 -13.93 -13.77
CA ALA A 258 0.54 -13.39 -14.52
C ALA A 258 1.78 -14.29 -14.39
N TYR A 259 2.02 -14.87 -13.21
CA TYR A 259 3.10 -15.82 -12.97
C TYR A 259 2.90 -17.16 -13.70
N LEU A 260 1.72 -17.77 -13.56
CA LEU A 260 1.36 -19.01 -14.25
C LEU A 260 1.41 -18.84 -15.77
N ASN A 261 1.03 -17.66 -16.26
CA ASN A 261 1.08 -17.38 -17.68
C ASN A 261 2.50 -17.46 -18.24
N LYS A 262 3.50 -16.96 -17.49
CA LYS A 262 4.91 -17.06 -17.88
C LYS A 262 5.39 -18.52 -17.92
N GLN A 263 5.00 -19.33 -16.94
CA GLN A 263 5.43 -20.73 -16.85
C GLN A 263 4.89 -21.62 -17.98
N THR A 264 3.66 -21.40 -18.43
CA THR A 264 3.07 -22.22 -19.50
C THR A 264 3.47 -21.75 -20.91
N VAL A 265 4.09 -20.57 -21.05
CA VAL A 265 4.61 -20.05 -22.34
C VAL A 265 6.07 -20.47 -22.55
N SER A 266 6.81 -20.76 -21.47
CA SER A 266 8.19 -21.22 -21.50
C SER A 266 8.36 -22.72 -21.75
N HIS A 267 7.33 -23.42 -22.24
CA HIS A 267 7.32 -24.87 -22.42
C HIS A 267 6.79 -25.29 -23.78
#